data_AF-A0A803PTH8-F1
#
_entry.id   AF-A0A803PTH8-F1
#
_cell.length_a   1.000
_cell.length_b   1.000
_cell.length_c   1.000
_cell.angle_alpha   90.00
_cell.angle_beta   90.00
_cell.angle_gamma   90.00
#
_symmetry.space_group_name_H-M   'P 1'
#
loop_
_entity.id
_entity.type
_entity.pdbx_description
1 polymer ?
#
loop_
_entity_poly.entity_id
_entity_poly.type
_entity_poly.pdbx_seq_one_letter_code
_entity_poly.pdbx_strand_id
1 'polypeptide(L)'
;MTSRIRSWGTRNLSYMGRVTLINSVLLAIHTYWAQIFILPKKLLKDIEATCKSFLWKGTQEASGPGLVAWEFICRPKSAGGLGFRNIQQ
;
A
#
# COMPACT_ATOMS: atom_id res chain seq x y z
N MET A 1 -2.37 -10.65 -3.16
CA MET A 1 -2.52 -9.21 -2.79
C MET A 1 -3.52 -8.51 -3.72
N THR A 2 -3.29 -8.57 -5.03
CA THR A 2 -4.13 -8.00 -6.10
C THR A 2 -5.62 -8.39 -6.04
N SER A 3 -5.93 -9.68 -5.83
CA SER A 3 -7.32 -10.15 -5.71
C SER A 3 -8.10 -9.47 -4.57
N ARG A 4 -7.46 -9.24 -3.41
CA ARG A 4 -8.10 -8.51 -2.29
C ARG A 4 -8.36 -7.05 -2.64
N ILE A 5 -7.40 -6.39 -3.30
CA ILE A 5 -7.54 -5.01 -3.76
C ILE A 5 -8.66 -4.88 -4.79
N ARG A 6 -8.76 -5.82 -5.74
CA ARG A 6 -9.87 -5.86 -6.70
C ARG A 6 -11.22 -6.00 -5.99
N SER A 7 -11.32 -6.87 -4.97
CA SER A 7 -12.54 -7.03 -4.18
C SER A 7 -12.88 -5.81 -3.31
N TRP A 8 -11.88 -5.09 -2.81
CA TRP A 8 -12.10 -3.86 -2.03
C TRP A 8 -12.38 -2.66 -2.92
N GLY A 9 -11.84 -2.63 -4.13
CA GLY A 9 -12.04 -1.54 -5.07
C GLY A 9 -13.45 -1.46 -5.64
N THR A 10 -14.21 -2.55 -5.59
CA THR A 10 -15.65 -2.52 -5.88
C THR A 10 -16.48 -1.94 -4.73
N ARG A 11 -15.88 -1.70 -3.57
CA ARG A 11 -16.55 -1.11 -2.40
C ARG A 11 -16.24 0.39 -2.34
N ASN A 12 -17.26 1.19 -2.04
CA ASN A 12 -17.11 2.62 -1.76
C ASN A 12 -16.48 2.83 -0.38
N LEU A 13 -15.16 2.67 -0.30
CA LEU A 13 -14.39 2.84 0.94
C LEU A 13 -13.93 4.29 1.10
N SER A 14 -14.06 4.81 2.32
CA SER A 14 -13.45 6.09 2.71
C SER A 14 -11.92 6.02 2.59
N TYR A 15 -11.29 7.17 2.44
CA TYR A 15 -9.82 7.27 2.37
C TYR A 15 -9.15 6.60 3.58
N MET A 16 -9.63 6.90 4.79
CA MET A 16 -9.14 6.26 6.03
C MET A 16 -9.39 4.74 6.07
N GLY A 17 -10.51 4.27 5.51
CA GLY A 17 -10.77 2.84 5.36
C GLY A 17 -9.72 2.16 4.49
N ARG A 18 -9.34 2.78 3.36
CA ARG A 18 -8.28 2.27 2.47
C ARG A 18 -6.92 2.26 3.17
N VAL A 19 -6.56 3.33 3.87
CA VAL A 19 -5.33 3.41 4.68
C VAL A 19 -5.26 2.27 5.69
N THR A 20 -6.37 2.02 6.38
CA THR A 20 -6.46 0.95 7.39
C THR A 20 -6.23 -0.42 6.77
N LEU A 21 -6.87 -0.72 5.63
CA LEU A 21 -6.71 -1.99 4.92
C LEU A 21 -5.29 -2.20 4.38
N ILE A 22 -4.65 -1.14 3.88
CA ILE A 22 -3.24 -1.20 3.46
C ILE A 22 -2.38 -1.60 4.66
N ASN A 23 -2.53 -0.90 5.79
CA ASN A 23 -1.67 -1.09 6.95
C ASN A 23 -1.90 -2.43 7.66
N SER A 24 -3.16 -2.86 7.81
CA SER A 24 -3.51 -4.07 8.57
C SER A 24 -3.37 -5.35 7.76
N VAL A 25 -3.64 -5.31 6.45
CA VAL A 25 -3.68 -6.52 5.61
C VAL A 25 -2.57 -6.56 4.59
N LEU A 26 -2.40 -5.52 3.77
CA LEU A 26 -1.43 -5.56 2.67
C LEU A 26 0.00 -5.58 3.20
N LEU A 27 0.33 -4.72 4.16
CA LEU A 27 1.65 -4.70 4.78
C LEU A 27 1.93 -5.98 5.57
N ALA A 28 0.94 -6.54 6.27
CA ALA A 28 1.12 -7.80 6.98
C ALA A 28 1.45 -8.97 6.03
N ILE A 29 0.74 -9.07 4.90
CA ILE A 29 1.04 -10.06 3.86
C ILE A 29 2.46 -9.84 3.32
N HIS A 30 2.83 -8.59 3.03
CA HIS A 30 4.18 -8.25 2.56
C HIS A 30 5.26 -8.70 3.55
N THR A 31 5.13 -8.33 4.82
CA THR A 31 6.08 -8.69 5.88
C THR A 31 6.21 -10.20 6.03
N TYR A 32 5.11 -10.95 5.95
CA TYR A 32 5.16 -12.41 6.02
C TYR A 32 6.01 -13.01 4.89
N TRP A 33 5.83 -12.57 3.65
CA TRP A 33 6.63 -13.08 2.52
C TRP A 33 8.09 -12.62 2.59
N ALA A 34 8.35 -11.41 3.07
CA ALA A 34 9.72 -10.89 3.24
C ALA A 34 10.52 -11.66 4.31
N GLN A 35 9.85 -12.30 5.27
CA GLN A 35 10.50 -13.16 6.26
C GLN A 35 10.94 -14.51 5.68
N ILE A 36 10.28 -14.97 4.60
CA ILE A 36 10.51 -16.30 4.02
C ILE A 36 11.42 -16.21 2.79
N PHE A 37 11.34 -15.12 2.02
CA PHE A 37 12.05 -14.97 0.75
C PHE A 37 12.79 -13.64 0.66
N ILE A 38 13.92 -13.67 -0.04
CA ILE A 38 14.59 -12.45 -0.51
C ILE A 38 13.76 -11.89 -1.67
N LEU A 39 13.06 -10.78 -1.43
CA LEU A 39 12.19 -10.17 -2.43
C LEU A 39 13.00 -9.29 -3.41
N PRO A 40 12.89 -9.52 -4.73
CA PRO A 40 13.55 -8.65 -5.71
C PRO A 40 13.03 -7.22 -5.62
N LYS A 41 13.92 -6.23 -5.81
CA LYS A 41 13.56 -4.79 -5.79
C LYS A 41 12.43 -4.44 -6.75
N LYS A 42 12.32 -5.13 -7.88
CA LYS A 42 11.23 -4.95 -8.86
C LYS A 42 9.88 -5.29 -8.25
N LEU A 43 9.78 -6.42 -7.55
CA LEU A 43 8.55 -6.85 -6.89
C LEU A 43 8.11 -5.86 -5.80
N LEU A 44 9.05 -5.32 -5.02
CA LEU A 44 8.77 -4.29 -4.03
C LEU A 44 8.15 -3.04 -4.67
N LYS A 45 8.70 -2.59 -5.81
CA LYS A 45 8.16 -1.46 -6.58
C LYS A 45 6.76 -1.74 -7.10
N ASP A 46 6.49 -2.96 -7.58
CA ASP A 46 5.17 -3.35 -8.08
C ASP A 46 4.12 -3.38 -6.96
N ILE A 47 4.50 -3.88 -5.77
CA ILE A 47 3.65 -3.86 -4.56
C ILE A 47 3.35 -2.43 -4.14
N GLU A 48 4.37 -1.57 -4.10
CA GLU A 48 4.24 -0.16 -3.78
C GLU A 48 3.31 0.56 -4.76
N ALA A 49 3.50 0.36 -6.07
CA ALA A 49 2.65 0.92 -7.11
C ALA A 49 1.18 0.48 -6.94
N THR A 50 0.96 -0.80 -6.64
CA THR A 50 -0.37 -1.34 -6.40
C THR A 50 -1.02 -0.72 -5.15
N CYS A 51 -0.28 -0.54 -4.06
CA CYS A 51 -0.78 0.10 -2.84
C CYS A 51 -1.10 1.58 -3.05
N LYS A 52 -0.26 2.30 -3.81
CA LYS A 52 -0.50 3.69 -4.23
C LYS A 52 -1.79 3.82 -5.03
N SER A 53 -1.96 2.97 -6.04
CA SER A 53 -3.16 2.95 -6.88
C SER A 53 -4.41 2.75 -6.04
N PHE A 54 -4.39 1.76 -5.14
CA PHE A 54 -5.51 1.48 -4.26
C PHE A 54 -5.81 2.64 -3.29
N LEU A 55 -4.78 3.25 -2.70
CA LEU A 55 -4.95 4.36 -1.77
C LEU A 55 -5.70 5.53 -2.42
N TRP A 56 -5.20 6.00 -3.57
CA TRP A 56 -5.68 7.23 -4.19
C TRP A 56 -6.93 7.03 -5.06
N LYS A 57 -6.99 5.94 -5.81
CA LYS A 57 -8.05 5.72 -6.81
C LYS A 57 -9.01 4.61 -6.42
N GLY A 58 -8.64 3.78 -5.43
CA GLY A 58 -9.48 2.69 -4.96
C GLY A 58 -9.41 1.45 -5.87
N THR A 59 -8.61 1.49 -6.94
CA THR A 59 -8.50 0.39 -7.91
C THR A 59 -7.10 -0.21 -7.92
N GLN A 60 -6.95 -1.43 -8.43
CA GLN A 60 -5.64 -2.07 -8.61
C GLN A 60 -4.85 -1.43 -9.77
N GLU A 61 -5.57 -1.05 -10.83
CA GLU A 61 -5.03 -0.44 -12.03
C GLU A 61 -5.40 1.04 -11.99
N ALA A 62 -4.43 1.88 -11.66
CA ALA A 62 -4.52 3.30 -11.90
C ALA A 62 -3.18 3.80 -12.44
N SER A 63 -3.27 4.42 -13.61
CA SER A 63 -2.20 5.22 -14.18
C SER A 63 -2.26 6.63 -13.57
N GLY A 64 -1.13 7.11 -13.06
CA GLY A 64 -0.96 8.49 -12.60
C GLY A 64 -0.28 8.64 -11.23
N PRO A 65 0.41 9.77 -10.98
CA PRO A 65 1.07 10.04 -9.72
C PRO A 65 0.06 10.21 -8.59
N GLY A 66 0.43 9.74 -7.39
CA GLY A 66 -0.31 10.04 -6.16
C GLY A 66 -0.19 11.52 -5.77
N LEU A 67 -1.13 12.02 -4.95
CA LEU A 67 -1.11 13.41 -4.50
C LEU A 67 0.08 13.73 -3.58
N VAL A 68 0.63 12.70 -2.93
CA VAL A 68 1.73 12.82 -1.97
C VAL A 68 2.75 11.72 -2.23
N ALA A 69 4.04 12.05 -2.07
CA ALA A 69 5.14 11.11 -2.17
C ALA A 69 4.99 9.96 -1.16
N TRP A 70 5.31 8.73 -1.57
CA TRP A 70 5.12 7.53 -0.74
C TRP A 70 5.96 7.57 0.52
N GLU A 71 7.17 8.07 0.38
CA GLU A 71 8.16 8.24 1.45
C GLU A 71 7.62 9.14 2.55
N PHE A 72 6.82 10.15 2.19
CA PHE A 72 6.15 11.02 3.16
C PHE A 72 4.98 10.29 3.84
N ILE A 73 4.21 9.51 3.08
CA ILE A 73 3.07 8.75 3.61
C ILE A 73 3.53 7.67 4.61
N CYS A 74 4.68 7.05 4.38
CA CYS A 74 5.26 6.06 5.28
C CYS A 74 5.79 6.65 6.60
N ARG A 75 5.88 7.98 6.73
CA ARG A 75 6.31 8.60 7.98
C ARG A 75 5.30 8.33 9.11
N PRO A 76 5.74 8.32 10.37
CA PRO A 76 4.83 8.21 11.50
C PRO A 76 3.79 9.36 11.49
N LYS A 77 2.62 9.10 12.08
CA LYS A 77 1.54 10.08 12.17
C LYS A 77 1.96 11.37 12.88
N SER A 78 2.87 11.28 13.85
CA SER A 78 3.45 12.43 14.55
C SER A 78 4.24 13.36 13.63
N ALA A 79 4.73 12.86 12.49
CA ALA A 79 5.46 13.62 11.47
C ALA A 79 4.60 13.97 10.25
N GLY A 80 3.26 13.88 10.36
CA GLY A 80 2.32 14.21 9.29
C GLY A 80 2.11 13.10 8.24
N GLY A 81 2.72 11.92 8.42
CA GLY A 81 2.49 10.76 7.56
C GLY A 81 1.28 9.93 7.98
N LEU A 82 1.08 8.79 7.32
CA LEU A 82 0.00 7.83 7.62
C LEU A 82 0.47 6.65 8.50
N GLY A 83 1.77 6.55 8.77
CA GLY A 83 2.34 5.53 9.63
C GLY A 83 2.36 4.14 9.00
N PHE A 84 2.49 4.04 7.67
CA PHE A 84 2.73 2.76 7.02
C PHE A 84 4.09 2.20 7.46
N ARG A 85 4.11 0.90 7.82
CA ARG A 85 5.36 0.19 8.08
C ARG A 85 6.20 0.18 6.79
N ASN A 86 7.47 0.55 6.91
CA ASN A 86 8.36 0.63 5.77
C ASN A 86 8.59 -0.77 5.18
N ILE A 87 8.32 -0.91 3.87
CA ILE A 87 8.41 -2.15 3.08
C ILE A 87 9.86 -2.46 2.67
N GLN A 88 10.76 -1.47 2.71
CA GLN A 88 12.14 -1.53 2.20
C GLN A 88 13.20 -1.89 3.26
N GLN A 89 12.79 -2.48 4.38
CA GLN A 89 13.74 -2.88 5.43
C GLN A 89 14.61 -4.07 4.99
#